data_AF-A0A2G4HB91-F1
#
_entry.id   AF-A0A2G4HB91-F1
#
_cell.length_a   1.000
_cell.length_b   1.000
_cell.length_c   1.000
_cell.angle_alpha   90.00
_cell.angle_beta   90.00
_cell.angle_gamma   90.00
#
_symmetry.space_group_name_H-M   'P 1'
#
loop_
_entity.id
_entity.type
_entity.pdbx_description
1 polymer ?
#
loop_
_entity_poly.entity_id
_entity_poly.type
_entity_poly.pdbx_seq_one_letter_code
_entity_poly.pdbx_strand_id
1 'polypeptide(L)'
;MTGQWIAPLLECGIGGALAALRLRLAENGFAHGMMNADAMRRRAAAFPEDRRAMLVRVLQDQSGPDCSPVHRELLRRLARPDSVTVVAGQQLVSALGPLYVHSKIAETVALAAHWTAEGVNTVPVFWMASEDHDIDEVRRIFWRGKAVAAWDRPKDPIRSGLVEALPVAEAIKTWLDSAPVPESVRMAAERSEEAYRNSANLAEASRRLLAHYHPEILVLDASDPRLKAVAGALWQDEIANQTLFRTAEEASKPWAGADPPVPFRQSALFALDSQGKRLRIDRDAQGSWVRSDGIALGSDLDVAAWASSNPQQVSPNALLRLAYQEWIMPNAAYTGGAAEVSYAQQLAPYWRNSGSPHALWRLRHSSAWYAAKAQKASQKFNLDFFRGSWNPQQVRQDILEEAGAPNRKILLLTEEFKAKITERYGMPGLEQSVAAWVKRIANEEGKMLERLRREIARGQSNRLKDLATLSDSLMPSGTLQERIWTHFDLAEYAGDDALGEYLKAFSSTQNWDQAGWWEFR
;
A
#
# COMPACT_ATOMS: atom_id res chain seq x y z
N MET A 1 -3.82 28.61 -9.54
CA MET A 1 -3.92 27.20 -9.14
C MET A 1 -5.34 26.73 -9.47
N THR A 2 -5.54 25.92 -10.50
CA THR A 2 -6.89 25.50 -10.96
C THR A 2 -6.98 23.98 -11.05
N GLY A 3 -6.49 23.27 -10.03
CA GLY A 3 -6.74 21.83 -9.86
C GLY A 3 -7.75 21.64 -8.72
N GLN A 4 -8.57 20.61 -8.80
CA GLN A 4 -9.48 20.21 -7.72
C GLN A 4 -9.19 18.77 -7.33
N TRP A 5 -9.43 18.45 -6.07
CA TRP A 5 -9.17 17.16 -5.46
C TRP A 5 -10.48 16.38 -5.28
N ILE A 6 -10.44 15.05 -5.38
CA ILE A 6 -11.60 14.16 -5.17
C ILE A 6 -11.14 12.89 -4.40
N ALA A 7 -11.89 12.49 -3.35
CA ALA A 7 -11.83 11.14 -2.75
C ALA A 7 -13.18 10.40 -2.88
N PRO A 8 -13.21 9.05 -2.82
CA PRO A 8 -12.12 8.07 -3.02
C PRO A 8 -12.25 7.30 -4.36
N LEU A 9 -11.11 6.85 -4.91
CA LEU A 9 -11.02 5.95 -6.08
C LEU A 9 -11.55 4.51 -5.81
N LEU A 10 -12.33 4.25 -4.75
CA LEU A 10 -13.32 3.15 -4.77
C LEU A 10 -14.29 3.33 -5.93
N GLU A 11 -14.41 4.58 -6.34
CA GLU A 11 -15.13 5.04 -7.48
C GLU A 11 -14.34 4.75 -8.80
N CYS A 12 -13.03 4.46 -8.73
CA CYS A 12 -12.22 4.13 -9.90
C CYS A 12 -11.52 2.76 -9.89
N GLY A 13 -12.07 1.79 -10.63
CA GLY A 13 -11.35 0.80 -11.44
C GLY A 13 -10.79 -0.41 -10.72
N ILE A 14 -10.59 -0.25 -9.41
CA ILE A 14 -10.15 -1.30 -8.49
C ILE A 14 -11.31 -1.67 -7.54
N GLY A 15 -12.47 -1.03 -7.71
CA GLY A 15 -13.68 -1.23 -6.91
C GLY A 15 -14.08 -2.70 -6.75
N GLY A 16 -14.07 -3.51 -7.82
CA GLY A 16 -14.41 -4.94 -7.73
C GLY A 16 -13.44 -5.75 -6.85
N ALA A 17 -12.13 -5.52 -6.98
CA ALA A 17 -11.13 -6.22 -6.17
C ALA A 17 -11.15 -5.76 -4.70
N LEU A 18 -11.39 -4.46 -4.47
CA LEU A 18 -11.53 -3.89 -3.12
C LEU A 18 -12.83 -4.33 -2.46
N ALA A 19 -13.94 -4.43 -3.20
CA ALA A 19 -15.22 -4.96 -2.72
C ALA A 19 -15.09 -6.45 -2.37
N ALA A 20 -14.44 -7.25 -3.22
CA ALA A 20 -14.15 -8.65 -2.91
C ALA A 20 -13.21 -8.80 -1.71
N LEU A 21 -12.25 -7.87 -1.52
CA LEU A 21 -11.42 -7.84 -0.33
C LEU A 21 -12.25 -7.52 0.93
N ARG A 22 -13.15 -6.53 0.85
CA ARG A 22 -14.06 -6.16 1.94
C ARG A 22 -15.01 -7.29 2.35
N LEU A 23 -15.61 -7.96 1.37
CA LEU A 23 -16.47 -9.13 1.63
C LEU A 23 -15.68 -10.23 2.36
N ARG A 24 -14.48 -10.55 1.88
CA ARG A 24 -13.60 -11.54 2.53
C ARG A 24 -13.19 -11.13 3.95
N LEU A 25 -12.91 -9.85 4.19
CA LEU A 25 -12.60 -9.34 5.54
C LEU A 25 -13.75 -9.57 6.52
N ALA A 26 -14.98 -9.32 6.07
CA ALA A 26 -16.19 -9.53 6.85
C ALA A 26 -16.42 -11.03 7.12
N GLU A 27 -16.32 -11.87 6.08
CA GLU A 27 -16.51 -13.32 6.17
C GLU A 27 -15.47 -14.01 7.09
N ASN A 28 -14.22 -13.56 7.06
CA ASN A 28 -13.13 -14.16 7.86
C ASN A 28 -13.11 -13.72 9.33
N GLY A 29 -14.09 -12.94 9.80
CA GLY A 29 -14.12 -12.45 11.17
C GLY A 29 -13.06 -11.38 11.49
N PHE A 30 -12.29 -10.94 10.49
CA PHE A 30 -11.18 -10.00 10.66
C PHE A 30 -11.66 -8.53 10.69
N ALA A 31 -12.84 -8.27 10.13
CA ALA A 31 -13.54 -6.98 10.23
C ALA A 31 -14.60 -6.95 11.35
N HIS A 32 -14.62 -7.92 12.27
CA HIS A 32 -15.61 -7.93 13.35
C HIS A 32 -15.28 -6.89 14.42
N GLY A 33 -15.70 -5.66 14.18
CA GLY A 33 -15.69 -4.58 15.15
C GLY A 33 -15.82 -3.22 14.47
N MET A 34 -16.90 -2.50 14.76
CA MET A 34 -16.95 -1.06 14.56
C MET A 34 -15.90 -0.43 15.47
N MET A 35 -15.11 0.52 14.98
CA MET A 35 -14.34 1.37 15.88
C MET A 35 -15.34 2.07 16.79
N ASN A 36 -15.25 1.81 18.08
CA ASN A 36 -16.10 2.45 19.07
C ASN A 36 -15.26 2.85 20.28
N ALA A 37 -15.69 3.92 20.94
CA ALA A 37 -14.95 4.52 22.02
C ALA A 37 -14.68 3.54 23.17
N ASP A 38 -15.63 2.64 23.48
CA ASP A 38 -15.49 1.69 24.59
C ASP A 38 -14.46 0.60 24.31
N ALA A 39 -14.42 0.07 23.08
CA ALA A 39 -13.37 -0.87 22.67
C ALA A 39 -11.99 -0.22 22.71
N MET A 40 -11.87 1.03 22.26
CA MET A 40 -10.61 1.79 22.32
C MET A 40 -10.18 2.04 23.76
N ARG A 41 -11.09 2.45 24.64
CA ARG A 41 -10.80 2.65 26.07
C ARG A 41 -10.37 1.35 26.76
N ARG A 42 -11.04 0.23 26.49
CA ARG A 42 -10.62 -1.09 26.98
C ARG A 42 -9.23 -1.46 26.48
N ARG A 43 -8.92 -1.19 25.21
CA ARG A 43 -7.60 -1.43 24.63
C ARG A 43 -6.51 -0.58 25.29
N ALA A 44 -6.77 0.71 25.53
CA ALA A 44 -5.84 1.58 26.25
C ALA A 44 -5.56 1.07 27.67
N ALA A 45 -6.62 0.74 28.41
CA ALA A 45 -6.54 0.27 29.80
C ALA A 45 -5.88 -1.11 29.94
N ALA A 46 -6.03 -1.99 28.96
CA ALA A 46 -5.41 -3.31 28.96
C ALA A 46 -3.93 -3.28 28.51
N PHE A 47 -3.46 -2.17 27.94
CA PHE A 47 -2.09 -2.08 27.44
C PHE A 47 -1.09 -1.84 28.58
N PRO A 48 -0.04 -2.65 28.73
CA PRO A 48 0.88 -2.54 29.86
C PRO A 48 1.63 -1.20 29.92
N GLU A 49 1.74 -0.65 31.14
CA GLU A 49 2.35 0.67 31.38
C GLU A 49 3.85 0.70 31.07
N ASP A 50 4.58 -0.37 31.39
CA ASP A 50 6.01 -0.53 31.09
C ASP A 50 6.29 -0.51 29.59
N ARG A 51 5.43 -1.18 28.79
CA ARG A 51 5.51 -1.17 27.33
C ARG A 51 5.21 0.22 26.77
N ARG A 52 4.22 0.92 27.33
CA ARG A 52 3.89 2.30 26.94
C ARG A 52 5.05 3.24 27.23
N ALA A 53 5.62 3.17 28.42
CA ALA A 53 6.76 3.98 28.81
C ALA A 53 7.97 3.74 27.88
N MET A 54 8.23 2.48 27.50
CA MET A 54 9.31 2.17 26.56
C MET A 54 9.03 2.71 25.16
N LEU A 55 7.82 2.54 24.64
CA LEU A 55 7.39 3.10 23.35
C LEU A 55 7.60 4.61 23.29
N VAL A 56 7.11 5.33 24.31
CA VAL A 56 7.23 6.80 24.38
C VAL A 56 8.69 7.22 24.44
N ARG A 57 9.52 6.53 25.24
CA ARG A 57 10.96 6.83 25.33
C ARG A 57 11.67 6.66 23.99
N VAL A 58 11.38 5.57 23.28
CA VAL A 58 11.97 5.30 21.96
C VAL A 58 11.54 6.36 20.96
N LEU A 59 10.25 6.69 20.90
CA LEU A 59 9.74 7.73 20.00
C LEU A 59 10.32 9.12 20.32
N GLN A 60 10.50 9.44 21.60
CA GLN A 60 11.13 10.68 22.03
C GLN A 60 12.58 10.76 21.55
N ASP A 61 13.37 9.71 21.75
CA ASP A 61 14.76 9.67 21.29
C ASP A 61 14.84 9.70 19.75
N GLN A 62 13.92 9.01 19.06
CA GLN A 62 13.85 9.00 17.60
C GLN A 62 13.37 10.33 17.01
N SER A 63 12.58 11.12 17.74
CA SER A 63 12.15 12.45 17.33
C SER A 63 13.25 13.49 17.49
N GLY A 64 14.21 13.24 18.39
CA GLY A 64 15.32 14.14 18.68
C GLY A 64 14.94 15.36 19.53
N PRO A 65 15.94 16.12 20.00
CA PRO A 65 15.72 17.29 20.86
C PRO A 65 14.99 18.43 20.13
N ASP A 66 15.16 18.53 18.82
CA ASP A 66 14.59 19.59 17.97
C ASP A 66 13.19 19.23 17.43
N CYS A 67 12.53 18.22 18.02
CA CYS A 67 11.19 17.84 17.61
C CYS A 67 10.18 19.00 17.77
N SER A 68 9.22 19.04 16.84
CA SER A 68 8.23 20.11 16.77
C SER A 68 7.36 20.15 18.04
N PRO A 69 6.76 21.31 18.38
CA PRO A 69 5.76 21.39 19.46
C PRO A 69 4.62 20.38 19.28
N VAL A 70 4.23 20.08 18.04
CA VAL A 70 3.20 19.09 17.72
C VAL A 70 3.66 17.69 18.13
N HIS A 71 4.87 17.27 17.75
CA HIS A 71 5.42 15.97 18.18
C HIS A 71 5.53 15.85 19.70
N ARG A 72 5.98 16.91 20.39
CA ARG A 72 6.03 16.92 21.86
C ARG A 72 4.67 16.70 22.50
N GLU A 73 3.63 17.35 21.96
CA GLU A 73 2.27 17.15 22.45
C GLU A 73 1.75 15.73 22.15
N LEU A 74 2.02 15.18 20.96
CA LEU A 74 1.66 13.79 20.64
C LEU A 74 2.34 12.78 21.58
N LEU A 75 3.63 12.96 21.89
CA LEU A 75 4.36 12.14 22.86
C LEU A 75 3.74 12.23 24.26
N ARG A 76 3.43 13.45 24.73
CA ARG A 76 2.78 13.69 26.03
C ARG A 76 1.42 13.01 26.09
N ARG A 77 0.64 13.06 25.01
CA ARG A 77 -0.65 12.37 24.91
C ARG A 77 -0.46 10.86 24.95
N LEU A 78 0.45 10.30 24.15
CA LEU A 78 0.71 8.85 24.08
C LEU A 78 1.12 8.25 25.43
N ALA A 79 1.83 9.02 26.25
CA ALA A 79 2.22 8.62 27.60
C ALA A 79 1.04 8.41 28.57
N ARG A 80 -0.15 8.96 28.27
CA ARG A 80 -1.31 8.78 29.12
C ARG A 80 -1.83 7.33 29.05
N PRO A 81 -2.26 6.74 30.18
CA PRO A 81 -2.75 5.36 30.22
C PRO A 81 -4.05 5.15 29.42
N ASP A 82 -4.82 6.22 29.22
CA ASP A 82 -6.08 6.23 28.47
C ASP A 82 -5.90 6.43 26.95
N SER A 83 -4.65 6.42 26.45
CA SER A 83 -4.38 6.67 25.03
C SER A 83 -4.22 5.40 24.20
N VAL A 84 -4.77 5.44 22.99
CA VAL A 84 -4.57 4.44 21.93
C VAL A 84 -3.82 5.05 20.75
N THR A 85 -3.27 4.18 19.90
CA THR A 85 -2.64 4.57 18.63
C THR A 85 -3.55 4.21 17.45
N VAL A 86 -3.49 5.01 16.39
CA VAL A 86 -3.93 4.59 15.06
C VAL A 86 -2.72 4.61 14.15
N VAL A 87 -2.56 3.56 13.35
CA VAL A 87 -1.28 3.28 12.70
C VAL A 87 -1.44 3.19 11.20
N ALA A 88 -0.50 3.77 10.48
CA ALA A 88 -0.21 3.48 9.09
C ALA A 88 1.20 2.92 9.03
N GLY A 89 1.54 2.10 8.04
CA GLY A 89 2.92 1.66 7.84
C GLY A 89 3.31 1.60 6.38
N GLN A 90 4.60 1.69 6.10
CA GLN A 90 5.14 1.45 4.77
C GLN A 90 6.61 1.01 4.85
N GLN A 91 7.06 0.26 3.83
CA GLN A 91 8.48 0.10 3.53
C GLN A 91 9.14 1.46 3.28
N LEU A 92 10.47 1.52 3.44
CA LEU A 92 11.21 2.74 3.15
C LEU A 92 11.17 3.00 1.64
N VAL A 93 11.02 4.27 1.29
CA VAL A 93 10.98 4.77 -0.08
C VAL A 93 11.91 5.97 -0.17
N SER A 94 12.60 6.14 -1.31
CA SER A 94 13.43 7.33 -1.51
C SER A 94 12.58 8.57 -1.78
N ALA A 95 12.99 9.71 -1.21
CA ALA A 95 12.38 11.02 -1.42
C ALA A 95 10.85 10.99 -1.25
N LEU A 96 10.39 10.49 -0.10
CA LEU A 96 8.98 10.33 0.30
C LEU A 96 8.13 9.36 -0.53
N GLY A 97 8.60 8.92 -1.69
CA GLY A 97 7.97 7.90 -2.51
C GLY A 97 6.61 8.29 -3.11
N PRO A 98 5.78 7.29 -3.45
CA PRO A 98 4.49 7.50 -4.10
C PRO A 98 3.46 8.22 -3.22
N LEU A 99 2.51 8.92 -3.83
CA LEU A 99 1.46 9.68 -3.09
C LEU A 99 0.62 8.83 -2.15
N TYR A 100 0.51 7.51 -2.39
CA TYR A 100 -0.24 6.66 -1.46
C TYR A 100 0.37 6.60 -0.05
N VAL A 101 1.67 6.89 0.11
CA VAL A 101 2.31 6.98 1.43
C VAL A 101 1.72 8.16 2.19
N HIS A 102 1.58 9.29 1.50
CA HIS A 102 1.01 10.53 2.03
C HIS A 102 -0.48 10.42 2.33
N SER A 103 -1.27 9.84 1.42
CA SER A 103 -2.70 9.64 1.68
C SER A 103 -2.95 8.72 2.88
N LYS A 104 -2.12 7.68 3.06
CA LYS A 104 -2.17 6.79 4.21
C LYS A 104 -1.91 7.55 5.52
N ILE A 105 -0.89 8.40 5.55
CA ILE A 105 -0.57 9.24 6.71
C ILE A 105 -1.72 10.22 7.01
N ALA A 106 -2.19 10.95 6.00
CA ALA A 106 -3.27 11.93 6.16
C ALA A 106 -4.54 11.30 6.72
N GLU A 107 -4.89 10.10 6.27
CA GLU A 107 -6.03 9.35 6.80
C GLU A 107 -5.83 8.94 8.25
N THR A 108 -4.65 8.45 8.61
CA THR A 108 -4.33 8.06 9.99
C THR A 108 -4.39 9.26 10.93
N VAL A 109 -3.87 10.41 10.52
CA VAL A 109 -3.95 11.67 11.28
C VAL A 109 -5.40 12.09 11.47
N ALA A 110 -6.17 12.13 10.38
CA ALA A 110 -7.54 12.61 10.43
C ALA A 110 -8.44 11.66 11.25
N LEU A 111 -8.19 10.36 11.20
CA LEU A 111 -8.83 9.38 12.09
C LEU A 111 -8.48 9.61 13.56
N ALA A 112 -7.22 9.91 13.87
CA ALA A 112 -6.80 10.22 15.22
C ALA A 112 -7.47 11.50 15.75
N ALA A 113 -7.56 12.53 14.90
CA ALA A 113 -8.23 13.79 15.22
C ALA A 113 -9.73 13.58 15.49
N HIS A 114 -10.41 12.81 14.64
CA HIS A 114 -11.82 12.48 14.82
C HIS A 114 -12.08 11.82 16.18
N TRP A 115 -11.39 10.73 16.51
CA TRP A 115 -11.61 10.03 17.78
C TRP A 115 -11.18 10.83 19.01
N THR A 116 -10.20 11.72 18.85
CA THR A 116 -9.84 12.68 19.90
C THR A 116 -10.99 13.65 20.17
N ALA A 117 -11.66 14.14 19.13
CA ALA A 117 -12.85 14.99 19.27
C ALA A 117 -14.03 14.24 19.92
N GLU A 118 -14.17 12.94 19.65
CA GLU A 118 -15.14 12.04 20.31
C GLU A 118 -14.75 11.63 21.75
N GLY A 119 -13.69 12.23 22.32
CA GLY A 119 -13.29 12.03 23.70
C GLY A 119 -12.46 10.77 23.97
N VAL A 120 -11.76 10.25 22.96
CA VAL A 120 -10.80 9.14 23.09
C VAL A 120 -9.40 9.61 22.72
N ASN A 121 -8.45 9.59 23.65
CA ASN A 121 -7.08 10.04 23.35
C ASN A 121 -6.43 9.14 22.29
N THR A 122 -6.36 9.65 21.08
CA THR A 122 -5.90 8.87 19.93
C THR A 122 -4.69 9.55 19.29
N VAL A 123 -3.59 8.82 19.17
CA VAL A 123 -2.31 9.33 18.64
C VAL A 123 -1.98 8.65 17.31
N PRO A 124 -1.76 9.41 16.22
CA PRO A 124 -1.36 8.83 14.95
C PRO A 124 0.11 8.42 14.99
N VAL A 125 0.42 7.24 14.48
CA VAL A 125 1.79 6.70 14.37
C VAL A 125 2.03 6.14 12.97
N PHE A 126 3.16 6.49 12.37
CA PHE A 126 3.65 5.91 11.13
C PHE A 126 4.72 4.87 11.41
N TRP A 127 4.43 3.61 11.14
CA TRP A 127 5.34 2.48 11.23
C TRP A 127 6.26 2.43 10.01
N MET A 128 7.56 2.60 10.24
CA MET A 128 8.57 2.36 9.21
C MET A 128 8.96 0.89 9.18
N ALA A 129 8.74 0.21 8.05
CA ALA A 129 9.24 -1.15 7.84
C ALA A 129 10.73 -1.15 7.42
N SER A 130 11.57 -0.60 8.30
CA SER A 130 13.03 -0.45 8.16
C SER A 130 13.81 -1.77 8.12
N GLU A 131 13.18 -2.87 8.54
CA GLU A 131 13.77 -4.21 8.51
C GLU A 131 13.61 -4.93 7.18
N ASP A 132 12.83 -4.36 6.25
CA ASP A 132 12.67 -4.97 4.95
C ASP A 132 13.94 -4.83 4.10
N HIS A 133 14.08 -5.72 3.13
CA HIS A 133 15.25 -5.94 2.29
C HIS A 133 14.95 -5.72 0.80
N ASP A 134 13.77 -5.19 0.46
CA ASP A 134 13.42 -4.77 -0.90
C ASP A 134 14.16 -3.47 -1.28
N ILE A 135 15.46 -3.60 -1.51
CA ILE A 135 16.31 -2.48 -1.90
C ILE A 135 15.98 -2.00 -3.32
N ASP A 136 15.38 -2.85 -4.16
CA ASP A 136 15.07 -2.45 -5.53
C ASP A 136 13.95 -1.41 -5.61
N GLU A 137 12.98 -1.47 -4.68
CA GLU A 137 11.98 -0.42 -4.55
C GLU A 137 12.58 0.87 -3.98
N VAL A 138 13.26 0.80 -2.83
CA VAL A 138 13.77 1.99 -2.15
C VAL A 138 14.85 2.72 -2.95
N ARG A 139 15.60 2.03 -3.84
CA ARG A 139 16.74 2.64 -4.53
C ARG A 139 16.43 3.59 -5.68
N ARG A 140 15.16 3.74 -6.05
CA ARG A 140 14.73 4.53 -7.21
C ARG A 140 13.95 5.76 -6.77
N ILE A 141 14.21 6.87 -7.45
CA ILE A 141 13.50 8.14 -7.27
C ILE A 141 12.69 8.42 -8.52
N PHE A 142 11.41 8.70 -8.36
CA PHE A 142 10.46 8.85 -9.47
C PHE A 142 9.93 10.27 -9.61
N TRP A 143 9.86 10.74 -10.86
CA TRP A 143 9.20 11.98 -11.26
C TRP A 143 8.62 11.80 -12.67
N ARG A 144 7.39 12.27 -12.92
CA ARG A 144 6.64 12.09 -14.17
C ARG A 144 6.49 10.62 -14.57
N GLY A 145 6.34 9.75 -13.57
CA GLY A 145 6.23 8.30 -13.74
C GLY A 145 7.48 7.63 -14.30
N LYS A 146 8.65 8.28 -14.27
CA LYS A 146 9.93 7.71 -14.68
C LYS A 146 10.90 7.72 -13.51
N ALA A 147 11.79 6.73 -13.44
CA ALA A 147 12.92 6.77 -12.53
C ALA A 147 13.92 7.82 -13.03
N VAL A 148 14.08 8.90 -12.27
CA VAL A 148 14.94 10.05 -12.63
C VAL A 148 16.30 10.02 -11.93
N ALA A 149 16.39 9.30 -10.82
CA ALA A 149 17.63 8.96 -10.15
C ALA A 149 17.54 7.55 -9.56
N ALA A 150 18.70 6.91 -9.43
CA ALA A 150 18.85 5.67 -8.70
C ALA A 150 20.25 5.62 -8.09
N TRP A 151 20.39 4.88 -6.99
CA TRP A 151 21.67 4.63 -6.34
C TRP A 151 22.01 3.13 -6.35
N ASP A 152 23.27 2.83 -6.05
CA ASP A 152 23.83 1.49 -6.16
C ASP A 152 23.27 0.54 -5.12
N ARG A 153 22.93 -0.67 -5.57
CA ARG A 153 22.44 -1.71 -4.67
C ARG A 153 23.60 -2.16 -3.75
N PRO A 154 23.40 -2.23 -2.42
CA PRO A 154 24.35 -2.84 -1.51
C PRO A 154 24.61 -4.30 -1.90
N LYS A 155 25.86 -4.76 -1.72
CA LYS A 155 26.26 -6.11 -2.10
C LYS A 155 25.56 -7.19 -1.28
N ASP A 156 25.35 -6.93 0.01
CA ASP A 156 24.69 -7.83 0.93
C ASP A 156 23.21 -7.49 1.12
N PRO A 157 22.35 -8.48 1.43
CA PRO A 157 20.94 -8.26 1.75
C PRO A 157 20.80 -7.69 3.17
N ILE A 158 21.26 -6.44 3.32
CA ILE A 158 21.10 -5.66 4.54
C ILE A 158 19.69 -5.07 4.61
N ARG A 159 19.20 -4.89 5.83
CA ARG A 159 17.93 -4.19 6.06
C ARG A 159 17.99 -2.75 5.56
N SER A 160 16.95 -2.31 4.88
CA SER A 160 16.84 -0.99 4.24
C SER A 160 17.16 0.16 5.19
N GLY A 161 16.71 0.08 6.45
CA GLY A 161 16.96 1.12 7.45
C GLY A 161 18.43 1.34 7.81
N LEU A 162 19.31 0.35 7.61
CA LEU A 162 20.75 0.49 7.87
C LEU A 162 21.57 0.93 6.66
N VAL A 163 20.96 0.98 5.48
CA VAL A 163 21.67 1.42 4.28
C VAL A 163 22.10 2.87 4.46
N GLU A 164 23.33 3.19 4.08
CA GLU A 164 23.87 4.55 4.16
C GLU A 164 23.03 5.53 3.34
N ALA A 165 22.80 6.74 3.88
CA ALA A 165 21.95 7.73 3.23
C ALA A 165 22.67 8.55 2.15
N LEU A 166 23.99 8.70 2.25
CA LEU A 166 24.80 9.55 1.36
C LEU A 166 24.64 9.22 -0.14
N PRO A 167 24.64 7.94 -0.58
CA PRO A 167 24.43 7.62 -2.00
C PRO A 167 23.11 8.14 -2.56
N VAL A 168 22.07 8.27 -1.74
CA VAL A 168 20.77 8.82 -2.16
C VAL A 168 20.89 10.32 -2.42
N ALA A 169 21.57 11.05 -1.53
CA ALA A 169 21.83 12.48 -1.69
C ALA A 169 22.64 12.75 -2.97
N GLU A 170 23.68 11.96 -3.22
CA GLU A 170 24.49 12.06 -4.44
C GLU A 170 23.70 11.77 -5.72
N ALA A 171 22.79 10.78 -5.68
CA ALA A 171 21.90 10.48 -6.79
C ALA A 171 20.92 11.62 -7.09
N ILE A 172 20.34 12.25 -6.06
CA ILE A 172 19.46 13.42 -6.22
C ILE A 172 20.23 14.60 -6.81
N LYS A 173 21.42 14.89 -6.26
CA LYS A 173 22.29 15.98 -6.75
C LYS A 173 22.66 15.78 -8.23
N THR A 174 23.06 14.56 -8.59
CA THR A 174 23.39 14.22 -9.99
C THR A 174 22.19 14.42 -10.92
N TRP A 175 20.98 14.07 -10.47
CA TRP A 175 19.76 14.34 -11.25
C TRP A 175 19.54 15.84 -11.44
N LEU A 176 19.65 16.64 -10.39
CA LEU A 176 19.49 18.10 -10.44
C LEU A 176 20.51 18.81 -11.34
N ASP A 177 21.72 18.26 -11.45
CA ASP A 177 22.80 18.79 -12.29
C ASP A 177 22.69 18.34 -13.76
N SER A 178 22.02 17.21 -14.03
CA SER A 178 21.98 16.59 -15.37
C SER A 178 20.80 17.04 -16.25
N ALA A 179 19.75 17.61 -15.69
CA ALA A 179 18.56 17.99 -16.45
C ALA A 179 17.90 19.28 -15.91
N PRO A 180 17.29 20.10 -16.79
CA PRO A 180 16.45 21.20 -16.34
C PRO A 180 15.22 20.66 -15.63
N VAL A 181 15.02 21.10 -14.39
CA VAL A 181 13.85 20.81 -13.56
C VAL A 181 13.11 22.13 -13.24
N PRO A 182 11.77 22.12 -13.13
CA PRO A 182 11.03 23.27 -12.62
C PRO A 182 11.53 23.67 -11.23
N GLU A 183 11.49 24.97 -10.90
CA GLU A 183 12.03 25.49 -9.64
C GLU A 183 11.40 24.83 -8.41
N SER A 184 10.07 24.62 -8.42
CA SER A 184 9.38 23.95 -7.31
C SER A 184 9.82 22.50 -7.11
N VAL A 185 10.12 21.79 -8.20
CA VAL A 185 10.67 20.42 -8.15
C VAL A 185 12.10 20.44 -7.63
N ARG A 186 12.92 21.42 -8.06
CA ARG A 186 14.28 21.63 -7.56
C ARG A 186 14.28 21.82 -6.05
N MET A 187 13.46 22.72 -5.52
CA MET A 187 13.37 23.00 -4.09
C MET A 187 12.95 21.76 -3.29
N ALA A 188 11.96 21.00 -3.77
CA ALA A 188 11.53 19.75 -3.13
C ALA A 188 12.65 18.69 -3.14
N ALA A 189 13.40 18.59 -4.23
CA ALA A 189 14.51 17.66 -4.38
C ALA A 189 15.70 18.05 -3.50
N GLU A 190 16.05 19.34 -3.42
CA GLU A 190 17.11 19.86 -2.55
C GLU A 190 16.81 19.60 -1.07
N ARG A 191 15.55 19.76 -0.64
CA ARG A 191 15.14 19.38 0.73
C ARG A 191 15.30 17.87 0.98
N SER A 192 14.96 17.05 0.00
CA SER A 192 15.16 15.60 0.09
C SER A 192 16.64 15.26 0.20
N GLU A 193 17.45 15.87 -0.66
CA GLU A 193 18.90 15.73 -0.72
C GLU A 193 19.56 16.09 0.62
N GLU A 194 19.21 17.24 1.19
CA GLU A 194 19.73 17.73 2.47
C GLU A 194 19.43 16.74 3.60
N ALA A 195 18.22 16.19 3.64
CA ALA A 195 17.84 15.21 4.66
C ALA A 195 18.68 13.92 4.57
N TYR A 196 18.95 13.42 3.36
CA TYR A 196 19.83 12.26 3.17
C TYR A 196 21.29 12.58 3.49
N ARG A 197 21.78 13.76 3.08
CA ARG A 197 23.17 14.19 3.32
C ARG A 197 23.51 14.32 4.80
N ASN A 198 22.55 14.76 5.60
CA ASN A 198 22.72 15.00 7.04
C ASN A 198 22.29 13.81 7.92
N SER A 199 22.09 12.62 7.34
CA SER A 199 21.68 11.41 8.07
C SER A 199 22.70 10.29 7.88
N ALA A 200 22.86 9.43 8.88
CA ALA A 200 23.76 8.28 8.76
C ALA A 200 23.18 7.20 7.84
N ASN A 201 21.87 6.95 7.90
CA ASN A 201 21.21 5.86 7.19
C ASN A 201 19.78 6.21 6.74
N LEU A 202 19.19 5.34 5.92
CA LEU A 202 17.85 5.57 5.35
C LEU A 202 16.76 5.66 6.43
N ALA A 203 16.89 4.96 7.56
CA ALA A 203 15.90 5.06 8.64
C ALA A 203 15.91 6.47 9.26
N GLU A 204 17.08 7.04 9.51
CA GLU A 204 17.21 8.40 10.02
C GLU A 204 16.71 9.43 8.99
N ALA A 205 17.15 9.32 7.74
CA ALA A 205 16.74 10.24 6.67
C ALA A 205 15.23 10.22 6.45
N SER A 206 14.61 9.03 6.45
CA SER A 206 13.16 8.89 6.29
C SER A 206 12.40 9.50 7.48
N ARG A 207 12.86 9.30 8.72
CA ARG A 207 12.28 9.96 9.89
C ARG A 207 12.35 11.48 9.79
N ARG A 208 13.49 12.03 9.39
CA ARG A 208 13.67 13.48 9.20
C ARG A 208 12.73 14.03 8.15
N LEU A 209 12.64 13.38 6.98
CA LEU A 209 11.74 13.80 5.91
C LEU A 209 10.27 13.73 6.32
N LEU A 210 9.84 12.62 6.91
CA LEU A 210 8.45 12.47 7.35
C LEU A 210 8.11 13.44 8.48
N ALA A 211 9.01 13.66 9.44
CA ALA A 211 8.81 14.65 10.50
C ALA A 211 8.66 16.09 9.96
N HIS A 212 9.35 16.41 8.87
CA HIS A 212 9.25 17.72 8.22
C HIS A 212 7.92 17.88 7.47
N TYR A 213 7.56 16.90 6.64
CA TYR A 213 6.40 17.01 5.75
C TYR A 213 5.08 16.56 6.39
N HIS A 214 5.13 15.80 7.48
CA HIS A 214 3.98 15.29 8.24
C HIS A 214 4.19 15.50 9.74
N PRO A 215 4.30 16.74 10.23
CA PRO A 215 4.56 17.04 11.65
C PRO A 215 3.41 16.61 12.59
N GLU A 216 2.27 16.22 12.03
CA GLU A 216 1.08 15.72 12.72
C GLU A 216 1.12 14.23 13.09
N ILE A 217 2.19 13.49 12.77
CA ILE A 217 2.29 12.04 13.04
C ILE A 217 3.63 11.66 13.69
N LEU A 218 3.60 10.75 14.66
CA LEU A 218 4.84 10.19 15.23
C LEU A 218 5.40 9.12 14.30
N VAL A 219 6.70 9.18 13.99
CA VAL A 219 7.34 8.21 13.09
C VAL A 219 8.15 7.20 13.88
N LEU A 220 7.80 5.92 13.78
CA LEU A 220 8.41 4.83 14.55
C LEU A 220 9.28 3.94 13.67
N ASP A 221 10.57 3.88 13.99
CA ASP A 221 11.44 2.76 13.61
C ASP A 221 11.41 1.69 14.70
N ALA A 222 10.61 0.65 14.50
CA ALA A 222 10.43 -0.43 15.47
C ALA A 222 11.61 -1.42 15.52
N SER A 223 12.67 -1.18 14.74
CA SER A 223 13.90 -1.96 14.80
C SER A 223 14.76 -1.63 16.04
N ASP A 224 14.34 -0.65 16.85
CA ASP A 224 15.01 -0.27 18.09
C ASP A 224 15.20 -1.48 19.04
N PRO A 225 16.43 -1.76 19.52
CA PRO A 225 16.71 -2.89 20.40
C PRO A 225 15.84 -2.95 21.65
N ARG A 226 15.44 -1.79 22.19
CA ARG A 226 14.64 -1.70 23.42
C ARG A 226 13.21 -2.19 23.20
N LEU A 227 12.63 -1.89 22.04
CA LEU A 227 11.29 -2.39 21.68
C LEU A 227 11.31 -3.90 21.42
N LYS A 228 12.36 -4.38 20.77
CA LYS A 228 12.55 -5.82 20.57
C LYS A 228 12.75 -6.57 21.89
N ALA A 229 13.44 -5.98 22.87
CA ALA A 229 13.59 -6.56 24.20
C ALA A 229 12.24 -6.72 24.91
N VAL A 230 11.37 -5.70 24.81
CA VAL A 230 10.00 -5.75 25.36
C VAL A 230 9.15 -6.86 24.73
N ALA A 231 9.44 -7.24 23.48
CA ALA A 231 8.80 -8.36 22.79
C ALA A 231 9.41 -9.74 23.09
N GLY A 232 10.29 -9.86 24.10
CA GLY A 232 10.96 -11.11 24.48
C GLY A 232 10.03 -12.33 24.59
N ALA A 233 8.89 -12.17 25.27
CA ALA A 233 7.93 -13.27 25.43
C ALA A 233 7.26 -13.68 24.11
N LEU A 234 7.03 -12.75 23.18
CA LEU A 234 6.54 -13.06 21.83
C LEU A 234 7.56 -13.89 21.06
N TRP A 235 8.85 -13.54 21.16
CA TRP A 235 9.92 -14.31 20.50
C TRP A 235 10.06 -15.71 21.10
N GLN A 236 10.02 -15.82 22.43
CA GLN A 236 10.12 -17.10 23.13
C GLN A 236 8.97 -18.04 22.78
N ASP A 237 7.73 -17.52 22.69
CA ASP A 237 6.58 -18.30 22.25
C ASP A 237 6.75 -18.82 20.81
N GLU A 238 7.17 -17.95 19.88
CA GLU A 238 7.35 -18.37 18.49
C GLU A 238 8.51 -19.38 18.35
N ILE A 239 9.60 -19.23 19.12
CA ILE A 239 10.72 -20.18 19.14
C ILE A 239 10.27 -21.55 19.68
N ALA A 240 9.56 -21.59 20.80
CA ALA A 240 9.18 -22.85 21.44
C ALA A 240 8.04 -23.55 20.68
N ASN A 241 7.02 -22.77 20.31
CA ASN A 241 5.73 -23.30 19.89
C ASN A 241 5.47 -23.16 18.39
N GLN A 242 6.15 -22.25 17.68
CA GLN A 242 5.81 -21.88 16.30
C GLN A 242 4.33 -21.54 16.17
N THR A 243 3.80 -20.77 17.14
CA THR A 243 2.38 -20.49 17.32
C THR A 243 1.75 -19.94 16.05
N LEU A 244 2.47 -19.05 15.34
CA LEU A 244 1.99 -18.54 14.06
C LEU A 244 1.89 -19.65 13.00
N PHE A 245 2.92 -20.46 12.83
CA PHE A 245 2.93 -21.53 11.83
C PHE A 245 1.84 -22.58 12.05
N ARG A 246 1.50 -22.89 13.31
CA ARG A 246 0.40 -23.83 13.64
C ARG A 246 -0.97 -23.36 13.13
N THR A 247 -1.11 -22.09 12.79
CA THR A 247 -2.35 -21.54 12.21
C THR A 247 -2.41 -21.58 10.69
N ALA A 248 -1.33 -22.00 10.02
CA ALA A 248 -1.19 -21.94 8.55
C ALA A 248 -2.30 -22.69 7.80
N GLU A 249 -2.68 -23.88 8.26
CA GLU A 249 -3.72 -24.69 7.63
C GLU A 249 -5.07 -23.94 7.63
N GLU A 250 -5.47 -23.40 8.78
CA GLU A 250 -6.72 -22.66 8.90
C GLU A 250 -6.67 -21.33 8.13
N ALA A 251 -5.55 -20.60 8.25
CA ALA A 251 -5.35 -19.33 7.58
C ALA A 251 -5.34 -19.44 6.05
N SER A 252 -5.08 -20.63 5.51
CA SER A 252 -5.09 -20.90 4.06
C SER A 252 -6.48 -21.21 3.51
N LYS A 253 -7.46 -21.57 4.35
CA LYS A 253 -8.83 -21.94 3.91
C LYS A 253 -9.52 -20.89 3.04
N PRO A 254 -9.45 -19.57 3.34
CA PRO A 254 -10.11 -18.53 2.54
C PRO A 254 -9.58 -18.39 1.10
N TRP A 255 -8.44 -19.03 0.79
CA TRP A 255 -7.79 -18.94 -0.52
C TRP A 255 -8.21 -20.03 -1.50
N ALA A 256 -9.07 -20.98 -1.10
CA ALA A 256 -9.81 -21.91 -1.97
C ALA A 256 -8.97 -22.57 -3.10
N GLY A 257 -7.72 -22.93 -2.82
CA GLY A 257 -6.79 -23.56 -3.78
C GLY A 257 -5.79 -22.62 -4.46
N ALA A 258 -5.84 -21.32 -4.18
CA ALA A 258 -4.78 -20.37 -4.50
C ALA A 258 -3.78 -20.23 -3.34
N ASP A 259 -2.56 -19.80 -3.63
CA ASP A 259 -1.57 -19.53 -2.60
C ASP A 259 -1.92 -18.26 -1.81
N PRO A 260 -1.77 -18.29 -0.47
CA PRO A 260 -1.93 -17.09 0.33
C PRO A 260 -0.87 -16.03 -0.02
N PRO A 261 -1.13 -14.72 0.19
CA PRO A 261 -0.25 -13.63 -0.23
C PRO A 261 1.15 -13.68 0.38
N VAL A 262 1.27 -14.21 1.60
CA VAL A 262 2.55 -14.38 2.29
C VAL A 262 2.68 -15.85 2.65
N PRO A 263 3.70 -16.57 2.14
CA PRO A 263 3.89 -17.96 2.49
C PRO A 263 4.13 -18.15 3.98
N PHE A 264 3.42 -19.10 4.59
CA PHE A 264 3.72 -19.56 5.93
C PHE A 264 5.06 -20.32 5.94
N ARG A 265 5.88 -20.03 6.94
CA ARG A 265 7.16 -20.69 7.18
C ARG A 265 7.17 -21.21 8.61
N GLN A 266 7.83 -22.34 8.83
CA GLN A 266 7.95 -22.95 10.17
C GLN A 266 8.55 -21.98 11.18
N SER A 267 9.62 -21.29 10.79
CA SER A 267 10.08 -20.12 11.51
C SER A 267 9.52 -18.83 10.93
N ALA A 268 8.92 -18.03 11.79
CA ALA A 268 8.57 -16.66 11.47
C ALA A 268 9.65 -15.63 11.86
N LEU A 269 10.84 -16.11 12.25
CA LEU A 269 11.96 -15.30 12.72
C LEU A 269 13.18 -15.39 11.80
N PHE A 270 13.97 -14.34 11.84
CA PHE A 270 15.28 -14.20 11.21
C PHE A 270 16.29 -13.73 12.26
N ALA A 271 17.55 -14.12 12.08
CA ALA A 271 18.68 -13.57 12.80
C ALA A 271 19.38 -12.52 11.95
N LEU A 272 19.70 -11.37 12.54
CA LEU A 272 20.58 -10.36 11.94
C LEU A 272 22.01 -10.61 12.41
N ASP A 273 22.95 -10.65 11.48
CA ASP A 273 24.37 -10.71 11.85
C ASP A 273 24.92 -9.32 12.27
N SER A 274 26.21 -9.26 12.58
CA SER A 274 26.87 -8.01 13.00
C SER A 274 26.89 -6.93 11.94
N GLN A 275 26.68 -7.28 10.66
CA GLN A 275 26.61 -6.36 9.53
C GLN A 275 25.16 -6.02 9.15
N GLY A 276 24.17 -6.54 9.88
CA GLY A 276 22.75 -6.32 9.61
C GLY A 276 22.19 -7.16 8.47
N LYS A 277 22.91 -8.19 8.01
CA LYS A 277 22.41 -9.16 7.04
C LYS A 277 21.31 -10.00 7.67
N ARG A 278 20.19 -10.13 6.97
CA ARG A 278 19.04 -10.90 7.46
C ARG A 278 19.14 -12.36 7.05
N LEU A 279 19.32 -13.24 8.03
CA LEU A 279 19.52 -14.67 7.84
C LEU A 279 18.34 -15.45 8.39
N ARG A 280 17.82 -16.38 7.59
CA ARG A 280 16.71 -17.22 8.01
C ARG A 280 17.19 -18.17 9.09
N ILE A 281 16.39 -18.37 10.13
CA ILE A 281 16.62 -19.41 11.14
C ILE A 281 15.49 -20.41 11.05
N ASP A 282 15.77 -21.71 11.04
CA ASP A 282 14.77 -22.77 11.00
C ASP A 282 15.27 -23.99 11.79
N ARG A 283 14.39 -24.96 12.03
CA ARG A 283 14.78 -26.26 12.60
C ARG A 283 15.28 -27.20 11.51
N ASP A 284 16.36 -27.92 11.80
CA ASP A 284 16.86 -29.01 10.98
C ASP A 284 16.03 -30.30 11.18
N ALA A 285 16.44 -31.39 10.52
CA ALA A 285 15.76 -32.68 10.62
C ALA A 285 15.81 -33.30 12.03
N GLN A 286 16.74 -32.83 12.87
CA GLN A 286 16.92 -33.26 14.25
C GLN A 286 16.18 -32.34 15.24
N GLY A 287 15.53 -31.28 14.75
CA GLY A 287 14.79 -30.31 15.56
C GLY A 287 15.65 -29.20 16.16
N SER A 288 16.94 -29.14 15.84
CA SER A 288 17.86 -28.08 16.28
C SER A 288 17.73 -26.86 15.38
N TRP A 289 17.82 -25.66 15.95
CA TRP A 289 17.80 -24.42 15.19
C TRP A 289 19.12 -24.20 14.45
N VAL A 290 19.01 -23.79 13.20
CA VAL A 290 20.13 -23.51 12.30
C VAL A 290 19.85 -22.23 11.50
N ARG A 291 20.88 -21.42 11.32
CA ARG A 291 20.86 -20.26 10.41
C ARG A 291 21.07 -20.71 8.97
N SER A 292 20.59 -19.92 8.02
CA SER A 292 20.72 -20.21 6.59
C SER A 292 22.16 -20.22 6.06
N ASP A 293 23.13 -19.72 6.84
CA ASP A 293 24.57 -19.79 6.55
C ASP A 293 25.24 -21.05 7.16
N GLY A 294 24.48 -21.96 7.75
CA GLY A 294 24.95 -23.22 8.31
C GLY A 294 25.37 -23.14 9.77
N ILE A 295 25.30 -21.97 10.41
CA ILE A 295 25.62 -21.84 11.84
C ILE A 295 24.51 -22.46 12.69
N ALA A 296 24.86 -23.46 13.48
CA ALA A 296 23.96 -24.05 14.47
C ALA A 296 23.69 -23.06 15.61
N LEU A 297 22.41 -22.88 15.95
CA LEU A 297 21.96 -22.07 17.08
C LEU A 297 21.58 -22.94 18.30
N GLY A 298 21.29 -24.22 18.08
CA GLY A 298 21.04 -25.20 19.15
C GLY A 298 19.56 -25.41 19.45
N SER A 299 19.26 -25.72 20.71
CA SER A 299 17.91 -26.01 21.19
C SER A 299 17.04 -24.75 21.29
N ASP A 300 15.74 -24.92 21.55
CA ASP A 300 14.83 -23.80 21.84
C ASP A 300 15.35 -22.92 22.99
N LEU A 301 15.98 -23.52 24.01
CA LEU A 301 16.58 -22.79 25.13
C LEU A 301 17.76 -21.93 24.69
N ASP A 302 18.60 -22.45 23.81
CA ASP A 302 19.78 -21.74 23.29
C ASP A 302 19.34 -20.53 22.44
N VAL A 303 18.34 -20.72 21.57
CA VAL A 303 17.81 -19.64 20.73
C VAL A 303 17.05 -18.62 21.56
N ALA A 304 16.28 -19.04 22.57
CA ALA A 304 15.60 -18.13 23.49
C ALA A 304 16.60 -17.29 24.30
N ALA A 305 17.70 -17.88 24.77
CA ALA A 305 18.77 -17.18 25.46
C ALA A 305 19.49 -16.17 24.53
N TRP A 306 19.75 -16.57 23.28
CA TRP A 306 20.29 -15.67 22.25
C TRP A 306 19.37 -14.49 21.99
N ALA A 307 18.07 -14.73 21.75
CA ALA A 307 17.08 -13.71 21.47
C ALA A 307 16.93 -12.71 22.62
N SER A 308 16.99 -13.22 23.87
CA SER A 308 16.90 -12.38 25.07
C SER A 308 18.15 -11.53 25.28
N SER A 309 19.34 -12.07 24.96
CA SER A 309 20.63 -11.37 25.12
C SER A 309 20.95 -10.44 23.94
N ASN A 310 20.35 -10.68 22.77
CA ASN A 310 20.63 -9.96 21.52
C ASN A 310 19.32 -9.52 20.83
N PRO A 311 18.43 -8.78 21.50
CA PRO A 311 17.13 -8.41 20.94
C PRO A 311 17.26 -7.68 19.59
N GLN A 312 18.29 -6.85 19.41
CA GLN A 312 18.59 -6.15 18.16
C GLN A 312 18.75 -7.10 16.96
N GLN A 313 19.18 -8.34 17.19
CA GLN A 313 19.43 -9.34 16.15
C GLN A 313 18.18 -10.15 15.79
N VAL A 314 17.07 -10.02 16.51
CA VAL A 314 15.84 -10.77 16.22
C VAL A 314 15.00 -9.97 15.21
N SER A 315 14.62 -10.57 14.08
CA SER A 315 13.78 -9.89 13.07
C SER A 315 12.59 -10.75 12.68
N PRO A 316 11.34 -10.28 12.84
CA PRO A 316 10.16 -11.04 12.44
C PRO A 316 9.94 -11.00 10.92
N ASN A 317 9.25 -12.00 10.38
CA ASN A 317 8.72 -11.96 9.02
C ASN A 317 7.51 -11.00 8.90
N ALA A 318 6.97 -10.85 7.68
CA ALA A 318 5.87 -9.91 7.43
C ALA A 318 4.60 -10.18 8.29
N LEU A 319 4.32 -11.44 8.63
CA LEU A 319 3.17 -11.84 9.43
C LEU A 319 3.43 -11.64 10.93
N LEU A 320 4.53 -12.17 11.47
CA LEU A 320 4.87 -12.02 12.89
C LEU A 320 5.15 -10.55 13.25
N ARG A 321 5.57 -9.72 12.30
CA ARG A 321 5.66 -8.27 12.47
C ARG A 321 4.33 -7.66 12.92
N LEU A 322 3.20 -8.21 12.49
CA LEU A 322 1.88 -7.71 12.91
C LEU A 322 1.64 -8.03 14.39
N ALA A 323 2.00 -9.22 14.85
CA ALA A 323 2.01 -9.56 16.27
C ALA A 323 2.94 -8.65 17.09
N TYR A 324 4.14 -8.40 16.58
CA TYR A 324 5.08 -7.49 17.20
C TYR A 324 4.54 -6.06 17.32
N GLN A 325 3.89 -5.55 16.26
CA GLN A 325 3.29 -4.21 16.25
C GLN A 325 2.16 -4.09 17.31
N GLU A 326 1.31 -5.10 17.44
CA GLU A 326 0.26 -5.13 18.48
C GLU A 326 0.83 -5.31 19.90
N TRP A 327 2.02 -5.91 20.02
CA TRP A 327 2.69 -6.13 21.30
C TRP A 327 3.25 -4.86 21.92
N ILE A 328 3.82 -3.98 21.08
CA ILE A 328 4.55 -2.79 21.52
C ILE A 328 3.73 -1.49 21.43
N MET A 329 2.50 -1.53 20.90
CA MET A 329 1.64 -0.35 20.79
C MET A 329 0.16 -0.66 21.12
N PRO A 330 -0.57 0.26 21.75
CA PRO A 330 -2.00 0.14 22.02
C PRO A 330 -2.86 0.46 20.78
N ASN A 331 -2.71 -0.31 19.71
CA ASN A 331 -3.30 0.03 18.39
C ASN A 331 -4.83 -0.16 18.36
N ALA A 332 -5.58 0.91 18.19
CA ALA A 332 -7.01 0.83 17.92
C ALA A 332 -7.31 0.43 16.47
N ALA A 333 -6.55 0.96 15.51
CA ALA A 333 -6.75 0.67 14.09
C ALA A 333 -5.44 0.75 13.29
N TYR A 334 -5.39 0.00 12.18
CA TYR A 334 -4.36 0.09 11.16
C TYR A 334 -4.97 0.50 9.81
N THR A 335 -4.44 1.54 9.19
CA THR A 335 -4.83 2.03 7.86
C THR A 335 -3.84 1.50 6.83
N GLY A 336 -4.24 0.44 6.10
CA GLY A 336 -3.37 -0.28 5.16
C GLY A 336 -3.87 -0.25 3.71
N GLY A 337 -2.96 -0.46 2.76
CA GLY A 337 -3.31 -0.75 1.37
C GLY A 337 -3.91 -2.16 1.20
N ALA A 338 -4.42 -2.45 0.00
CA ALA A 338 -5.06 -3.73 -0.29
C ALA A 338 -4.15 -4.94 -0.01
N ALA A 339 -2.86 -4.86 -0.34
CA ALA A 339 -1.90 -5.93 -0.08
C ALA A 339 -1.70 -6.16 1.42
N GLU A 340 -1.56 -5.08 2.20
CA GLU A 340 -1.34 -5.15 3.66
C GLU A 340 -2.54 -5.74 4.38
N VAL A 341 -3.73 -5.25 4.05
CA VAL A 341 -4.99 -5.73 4.61
C VAL A 341 -5.26 -7.18 4.19
N SER A 342 -4.89 -7.54 2.96
CA SER A 342 -5.02 -8.92 2.44
C SER A 342 -4.15 -9.90 3.23
N TYR A 343 -2.86 -9.61 3.40
CA TYR A 343 -2.01 -10.55 4.16
C TYR A 343 -2.28 -10.51 5.66
N ALA A 344 -2.76 -9.39 6.22
CA ALA A 344 -3.09 -9.31 7.64
C ALA A 344 -4.18 -10.30 8.06
N GLN A 345 -5.16 -10.55 7.17
CA GLN A 345 -6.23 -11.54 7.40
C GLN A 345 -5.71 -12.94 7.70
N GLN A 346 -4.50 -13.27 7.24
CA GLN A 346 -3.88 -14.57 7.52
C GLN A 346 -3.62 -14.78 9.02
N LEU A 347 -3.60 -13.71 9.84
CA LEU A 347 -3.48 -13.82 11.30
C LEU A 347 -4.83 -14.01 12.00
N ALA A 348 -5.97 -14.05 11.30
CA ALA A 348 -7.27 -14.23 11.95
C ALA A 348 -7.32 -15.44 12.91
N PRO A 349 -6.84 -16.64 12.52
CA PRO A 349 -6.81 -17.77 13.44
C PRO A 349 -5.78 -17.60 14.56
N TYR A 350 -4.64 -16.95 14.29
CA TYR A 350 -3.61 -16.65 15.30
C TYR A 350 -4.18 -15.80 16.45
N TRP A 351 -4.93 -14.75 16.12
CA TRP A 351 -5.57 -13.91 17.14
C TRP A 351 -6.65 -14.65 17.93
N ARG A 352 -7.47 -15.44 17.24
CA ARG A 352 -8.53 -16.22 17.89
C ARG A 352 -7.97 -17.25 18.87
N ASN A 353 -6.91 -17.96 18.45
CA ASN A 353 -6.32 -19.03 19.25
C ASN A 353 -5.49 -18.51 20.43
N SER A 354 -4.81 -17.37 20.24
CA SER A 354 -4.02 -16.74 21.31
C SER A 354 -4.86 -15.89 22.28
N GLY A 355 -6.07 -15.49 21.88
CA GLY A 355 -6.87 -14.50 22.60
C GLY A 355 -6.24 -13.11 22.63
N SER A 356 -5.16 -12.87 21.87
CA SER A 356 -4.44 -11.60 21.87
C SER A 356 -5.27 -10.52 21.17
N PRO A 357 -5.45 -9.35 21.80
CA PRO A 357 -6.20 -8.27 21.20
C PRO A 357 -5.40 -7.62 20.07
N HIS A 358 -6.07 -7.33 18.95
CA HIS A 358 -5.47 -6.70 17.77
C HIS A 358 -6.27 -5.47 17.32
N ALA A 359 -5.61 -4.60 16.55
CA ALA A 359 -6.23 -3.45 15.90
C ALA A 359 -7.30 -3.84 14.88
N LEU A 360 -8.22 -2.90 14.60
CA LEU A 360 -9.08 -2.98 13.42
C LEU A 360 -8.24 -2.69 12.16
N TRP A 361 -8.14 -3.66 11.26
CA TRP A 361 -7.40 -3.50 10.00
C TRP A 361 -8.30 -2.93 8.93
N ARG A 362 -8.00 -1.73 8.44
CA ARG A 362 -8.84 -0.98 7.51
C ARG A 362 -8.13 -0.75 6.19
N LEU A 363 -8.92 -0.77 5.11
CA LEU A 363 -8.44 -0.35 3.81
C LEU A 363 -8.40 1.18 3.73
N ARG A 364 -7.23 1.73 3.41
CA ARG A 364 -7.05 3.17 3.17
C ARG A 364 -7.86 3.66 1.97
N HIS A 365 -8.11 4.96 1.92
CA HIS A 365 -8.63 5.63 0.75
C HIS A 365 -7.56 5.74 -0.33
N SER A 366 -7.99 5.56 -1.57
CA SER A 366 -7.22 5.91 -2.74
C SER A 366 -7.63 7.28 -3.24
N SER A 367 -6.67 8.08 -3.70
CA SER A 367 -6.92 9.44 -4.19
C SER A 367 -6.16 9.72 -5.49
N ALA A 368 -6.65 10.70 -6.24
CA ALA A 368 -5.96 11.26 -7.40
C ALA A 368 -6.13 12.78 -7.44
N TRP A 369 -5.08 13.47 -7.87
CA TRP A 369 -5.07 14.89 -8.16
C TRP A 369 -5.54 15.16 -9.59
N TYR A 370 -6.56 16.01 -9.76
CA TYR A 370 -6.99 16.44 -11.09
C TYR A 370 -6.23 17.70 -11.47
N ALA A 371 -5.22 17.55 -12.32
CA ALA A 371 -4.60 18.69 -12.99
C ALA A 371 -5.65 19.47 -13.81
N ALA A 372 -5.43 20.76 -14.04
CA ALA A 372 -6.41 21.65 -14.67
C ALA A 372 -6.99 21.12 -16.00
N LYS A 373 -6.18 20.44 -16.83
CA LYS A 373 -6.64 19.81 -18.07
C LYS A 373 -7.57 18.63 -17.82
N ALA A 374 -7.21 17.76 -16.87
CA ALA A 374 -8.04 16.64 -16.45
C ALA A 374 -9.36 17.13 -15.84
N GLN A 375 -9.33 18.17 -15.00
CA GLN A 375 -10.54 18.76 -14.43
C GLN A 375 -11.50 19.30 -15.51
N LYS A 376 -10.99 19.99 -16.53
CA LYS A 376 -11.83 20.45 -17.65
C LYS A 376 -12.40 19.29 -18.48
N ALA A 377 -11.63 18.22 -18.64
CA ALA A 377 -12.09 17.02 -19.34
C ALA A 377 -13.17 16.29 -18.52
N SER A 378 -13.04 16.21 -17.19
CA SER A 378 -13.97 15.47 -16.33
C SER A 378 -15.37 16.09 -16.32
N GLN A 379 -15.47 17.42 -16.41
CA GLN A 379 -16.75 18.15 -16.52
C GLN A 379 -17.61 17.73 -17.72
N LYS A 380 -17.02 17.07 -18.72
CA LYS A 380 -17.72 16.58 -19.93
C LYS A 380 -18.26 15.16 -19.78
N PHE A 381 -17.99 14.52 -18.65
CA PHE A 381 -18.47 13.19 -18.31
C PHE A 381 -19.29 13.29 -17.03
N ASN A 382 -20.28 12.41 -16.85
CA ASN A 382 -20.94 12.30 -15.56
C ASN A 382 -19.90 11.77 -14.55
N LEU A 383 -19.67 12.48 -13.44
CA LEU A 383 -18.74 12.04 -12.41
C LEU A 383 -19.17 10.70 -11.78
N ASP A 384 -20.47 10.39 -11.78
CA ASP A 384 -21.00 9.08 -11.38
C ASP A 384 -20.43 7.92 -12.22
N PHE A 385 -19.99 8.20 -13.46
CA PHE A 385 -19.35 7.22 -14.34
C PHE A 385 -17.96 6.80 -13.82
N PHE A 386 -17.33 7.68 -13.06
CA PHE A 386 -16.09 7.43 -12.35
C PHE A 386 -16.41 6.90 -10.95
N ARG A 387 -17.61 6.33 -10.71
CA ARG A 387 -18.01 5.58 -9.51
C ARG A 387 -18.10 4.08 -9.78
N GLY A 388 -17.20 3.31 -9.19
CA GLY A 388 -17.06 1.87 -9.24
C GLY A 388 -15.78 1.41 -9.96
N SER A 389 -15.93 0.54 -10.95
CA SER A 389 -14.83 -0.07 -11.68
C SER A 389 -14.38 0.77 -12.89
N TRP A 390 -14.05 2.07 -12.70
CA TRP A 390 -13.35 2.89 -13.72
C TRP A 390 -12.36 2.08 -14.56
N ASN A 391 -12.81 1.82 -15.76
CA ASN A 391 -12.07 1.07 -16.74
C ASN A 391 -12.15 1.95 -17.99
N PRO A 392 -11.09 2.68 -18.34
CA PRO A 392 -11.07 3.53 -19.52
C PRO A 392 -11.52 2.79 -20.78
N GLN A 393 -11.27 1.48 -20.85
CA GLN A 393 -11.72 0.63 -21.95
C GLN A 393 -13.23 0.35 -21.89
N GLN A 394 -13.84 0.23 -20.71
CA GLN A 394 -15.30 0.14 -20.54
C GLN A 394 -15.96 1.47 -20.90
N VAL A 395 -15.47 2.59 -20.36
CA VAL A 395 -15.97 3.95 -20.69
C VAL A 395 -15.89 4.20 -22.19
N ARG A 396 -14.80 3.78 -22.82
CA ARG A 396 -14.66 3.81 -24.28
C ARG A 396 -15.71 2.96 -24.98
N GLN A 397 -16.02 1.76 -24.48
CA GLN A 397 -17.06 0.91 -25.05
C GLN A 397 -18.42 1.60 -24.94
N ASP A 398 -18.75 2.15 -23.77
CA ASP A 398 -20.03 2.80 -23.52
C ASP A 398 -20.21 4.04 -24.42
N ILE A 399 -19.17 4.87 -24.60
CA ILE A 399 -19.17 5.98 -25.57
C ILE A 399 -19.47 5.50 -26.99
N LEU A 400 -18.90 4.35 -27.38
CA LEU A 400 -19.10 3.81 -28.72
C LEU A 400 -20.49 3.20 -28.87
N GLU A 401 -21.01 2.52 -27.85
CA GLU A 401 -22.36 1.93 -27.81
C GLU A 401 -23.44 3.02 -27.85
N GLU A 402 -23.29 4.09 -27.06
CA GLU A 402 -24.14 5.30 -27.14
C GLU A 402 -24.16 5.90 -28.55
N ALA A 403 -23.03 5.84 -29.25
CA ALA A 403 -22.89 6.32 -30.63
C ALA A 403 -23.36 5.31 -31.69
N GLY A 404 -23.96 4.19 -31.29
CA GLY A 404 -24.50 3.16 -32.18
C GLY A 404 -23.47 2.18 -32.75
N ALA A 405 -22.27 2.07 -32.15
CA ALA A 405 -21.29 1.10 -32.59
C ALA A 405 -21.76 -0.34 -32.32
N PRO A 406 -21.70 -1.24 -33.33
CA PRO A 406 -22.15 -2.61 -33.15
C PRO A 406 -21.28 -3.34 -32.13
N ASN A 407 -21.89 -4.11 -31.22
CA ASN A 407 -21.17 -4.88 -30.20
C ASN A 407 -20.19 -5.88 -30.86
N ARG A 408 -18.99 -6.07 -30.30
CA ARG A 408 -18.03 -7.08 -30.79
C ARG A 408 -18.53 -8.52 -30.67
N LYS A 409 -19.51 -8.75 -29.79
CA LYS A 409 -20.17 -10.04 -29.59
C LYS A 409 -21.47 -10.18 -30.40
N ILE A 410 -21.78 -9.24 -31.29
CA ILE A 410 -22.97 -9.37 -32.13
C ILE A 410 -22.83 -10.64 -32.98
N LEU A 411 -23.92 -11.40 -33.07
CA LEU A 411 -23.97 -12.52 -34.00
C LEU A 411 -23.80 -11.95 -35.40
N LEU A 412 -22.85 -12.50 -36.17
CA LEU A 412 -22.68 -12.12 -37.57
C LEU A 412 -23.94 -12.54 -38.34
N LEU A 413 -24.41 -11.68 -39.25
CA LEU A 413 -25.48 -12.02 -40.17
C LEU A 413 -25.13 -13.28 -40.97
N THR A 414 -23.84 -13.49 -41.26
CA THR A 414 -23.35 -14.71 -41.90
C THR A 414 -23.73 -15.98 -41.14
N GLU A 415 -23.77 -15.97 -39.80
CA GLU A 415 -24.21 -17.14 -39.01
C GLU A 415 -25.71 -17.41 -39.19
N GLU A 416 -26.53 -16.39 -39.41
CA GLU A 416 -27.96 -16.55 -39.70
C GLU A 416 -28.21 -17.17 -41.09
N PHE A 417 -27.36 -16.84 -42.07
CA PHE A 417 -27.48 -17.35 -43.44
C PHE A 417 -26.70 -18.65 -43.69
N LYS A 418 -25.81 -19.04 -42.78
CA LYS A 418 -24.95 -20.24 -42.90
C LYS A 418 -25.73 -21.50 -43.25
N ALA A 419 -26.86 -21.73 -42.57
CA ALA A 419 -27.71 -22.89 -42.81
C ALA A 419 -28.28 -22.87 -44.24
N LYS A 420 -28.78 -21.72 -44.69
CA LYS A 420 -29.33 -21.55 -46.06
C LYS A 420 -28.27 -21.68 -47.15
N ILE A 421 -27.07 -21.18 -46.91
CA ILE A 421 -25.94 -21.32 -47.85
C ILE A 421 -25.53 -22.81 -47.95
N THR A 422 -25.44 -23.48 -46.82
CA THR A 422 -25.08 -24.91 -46.77
C THR A 422 -26.15 -25.78 -47.41
N GLU A 423 -27.43 -25.51 -47.14
CA GLU A 423 -28.56 -26.24 -47.74
C GLU A 423 -28.61 -26.08 -49.26
N ARG A 424 -28.37 -24.87 -49.78
CA ARG A 424 -28.51 -24.57 -51.21
C ARG A 424 -27.33 -25.01 -52.05
N TYR A 425 -26.12 -24.98 -51.50
CA TYR A 425 -24.87 -25.20 -52.26
C TYR A 425 -24.04 -26.40 -51.76
N GLY A 426 -24.36 -26.95 -50.59
CA GLY A 426 -23.68 -28.12 -50.03
C GLY A 426 -24.13 -29.39 -50.73
N MET A 427 -23.22 -30.00 -51.51
CA MET A 427 -23.41 -31.30 -52.15
C MET A 427 -22.13 -32.13 -52.04
N PRO A 428 -22.21 -33.47 -52.23
CA PRO A 428 -21.04 -34.34 -52.20
C PRO A 428 -19.90 -33.85 -53.10
N GLY A 429 -18.74 -33.58 -52.50
CA GLY A 429 -17.53 -33.09 -53.18
C GLY A 429 -17.33 -31.57 -53.14
N LEU A 430 -18.29 -30.79 -52.63
CA LEU A 430 -18.19 -29.32 -52.51
C LEU A 430 -18.27 -28.82 -51.06
N GLU A 431 -18.40 -29.69 -50.07
CA GLU A 431 -18.64 -29.32 -48.67
C GLU A 431 -17.53 -28.42 -48.11
N GLN A 432 -16.27 -28.78 -48.36
CA GLN A 432 -15.13 -27.98 -47.92
C GLN A 432 -15.09 -26.60 -48.61
N SER A 433 -15.44 -26.54 -49.89
CA SER A 433 -15.49 -25.30 -50.67
C SER A 433 -16.57 -24.36 -50.16
N VAL A 434 -17.77 -24.88 -49.85
CA VAL A 434 -18.88 -24.10 -49.28
C VAL A 434 -18.55 -23.62 -47.87
N ALA A 435 -17.98 -24.48 -47.01
CA ALA A 435 -17.55 -24.08 -45.67
C ALA A 435 -16.46 -22.99 -45.72
N ALA A 436 -15.50 -23.10 -46.65
CA ALA A 436 -14.48 -22.08 -46.86
C ALA A 436 -15.07 -20.76 -47.38
N TRP A 437 -16.11 -20.83 -48.23
CA TRP A 437 -16.82 -19.65 -48.72
C TRP A 437 -17.58 -18.94 -47.59
N VAL A 438 -18.35 -19.65 -46.77
CA VAL A 438 -19.03 -19.10 -45.58
C VAL A 438 -18.02 -18.43 -44.65
N LYS A 439 -16.89 -19.09 -44.38
CA LYS A 439 -15.82 -18.50 -43.55
C LYS A 439 -15.26 -17.22 -44.15
N ARG A 440 -15.15 -17.13 -45.48
CA ARG A 440 -14.69 -15.91 -46.18
C ARG A 440 -15.68 -14.77 -46.01
N ILE A 441 -16.98 -15.04 -46.18
CA ILE A 441 -18.05 -14.04 -45.98
C ILE A 441 -18.03 -13.53 -44.53
N ALA A 442 -17.95 -14.44 -43.55
CA ALA A 442 -17.88 -14.07 -42.13
C ALA A 442 -16.66 -13.17 -41.82
N ASN A 443 -15.50 -13.49 -42.43
CA ASN A 443 -14.30 -12.65 -42.29
C ASN A 443 -14.47 -11.26 -42.93
N GLU A 444 -15.13 -11.15 -44.09
CA GLU A 444 -15.41 -9.87 -44.76
C GLU A 444 -16.42 -9.03 -43.97
N GLU A 445 -17.47 -9.66 -43.45
CA GLU A 445 -18.43 -9.02 -42.55
C GLU A 445 -17.74 -8.49 -41.29
N GLY A 446 -16.88 -9.30 -40.66
CA GLY A 446 -16.08 -8.88 -39.51
C GLY A 446 -15.18 -7.67 -39.82
N LYS A 447 -14.56 -7.63 -41.00
CA LYS A 447 -13.78 -6.44 -41.45
C LYS A 447 -14.67 -5.22 -41.63
N MET A 448 -15.88 -5.39 -42.17
CA MET A 448 -16.84 -4.29 -42.34
C MET A 448 -17.34 -3.76 -41.00
N LEU A 449 -17.63 -4.64 -40.03
CA LEU A 449 -18.00 -4.25 -38.67
C LEU A 449 -16.87 -3.45 -37.99
N GLU A 450 -15.62 -3.90 -38.11
CA GLU A 450 -14.49 -3.13 -37.59
C GLU A 450 -14.31 -1.78 -38.30
N ARG A 451 -14.58 -1.69 -39.61
CA ARG A 451 -14.59 -0.41 -40.34
C ARG A 451 -15.70 0.52 -39.84
N LEU A 452 -16.90 0.00 -39.64
CA LEU A 452 -18.04 0.76 -39.09
C LEU A 452 -17.71 1.28 -37.68
N ARG A 453 -17.18 0.43 -36.80
CA ARG A 453 -16.72 0.82 -35.45
C ARG A 453 -15.66 1.92 -35.51
N ARG A 454 -14.70 1.85 -36.44
CA ARG A 454 -13.68 2.91 -36.62
C ARG A 454 -14.29 4.22 -37.07
N GLU A 455 -15.27 4.19 -37.96
CA GLU A 455 -15.93 5.41 -38.45
C GLU A 455 -16.75 6.08 -37.35
N ILE A 456 -17.50 5.30 -36.57
CA ILE A 456 -18.22 5.80 -35.39
C ILE A 456 -17.22 6.38 -34.37
N ALA A 457 -16.10 5.69 -34.11
CA ALA A 457 -15.05 6.19 -33.23
C ALA A 457 -14.42 7.51 -33.72
N ARG A 458 -14.29 7.72 -35.04
CA ARG A 458 -13.83 9.00 -35.61
C ARG A 458 -14.83 10.13 -35.32
N GLY A 459 -16.13 9.86 -35.44
CA GLY A 459 -17.19 10.78 -35.05
C GLY A 459 -17.13 11.17 -33.57
N GLN A 460 -16.68 10.26 -32.70
CA GLN A 460 -16.51 10.48 -31.27
C GLN A 460 -15.09 10.94 -30.86
N SER A 461 -14.26 11.39 -31.81
CA SER A 461 -12.85 11.67 -31.56
C SER A 461 -12.57 12.68 -30.43
N ASN A 462 -13.42 13.70 -30.26
CA ASN A 462 -13.27 14.67 -29.17
C ASN A 462 -13.52 14.04 -27.79
N ARG A 463 -14.65 13.33 -27.61
CA ARG A 463 -14.94 12.60 -26.36
C ARG A 463 -13.85 11.57 -26.05
N LEU A 464 -13.36 10.85 -27.06
CA LEU A 464 -12.28 9.89 -26.88
C LEU A 464 -10.93 10.53 -26.52
N LYS A 465 -10.63 11.74 -27.00
CA LYS A 465 -9.45 12.51 -26.60
C LYS A 465 -9.57 13.04 -25.17
N ASP A 466 -10.74 13.51 -24.76
CA ASP A 466 -11.01 13.93 -23.39
C ASP A 466 -10.89 12.73 -22.43
N LEU A 467 -11.42 11.57 -22.81
CA LEU A 467 -11.25 10.31 -22.07
C LEU A 467 -9.78 9.91 -21.94
N ALA A 468 -9.00 10.00 -23.04
CA ALA A 468 -7.57 9.71 -22.99
C ALA A 468 -6.84 10.67 -22.04
N THR A 469 -7.14 11.98 -22.11
CA THR A 469 -6.56 12.99 -21.22
C THR A 469 -6.83 12.69 -19.75
N LEU A 470 -8.06 12.25 -19.43
CA LEU A 470 -8.43 11.84 -18.08
C LEU A 470 -7.71 10.56 -17.66
N SER A 471 -7.73 9.54 -18.52
CA SER A 471 -7.10 8.25 -18.25
C SER A 471 -5.60 8.42 -18.00
N ASP A 472 -4.90 9.20 -18.82
CA ASP A 472 -3.46 9.41 -18.68
C ASP A 472 -3.12 10.19 -17.40
N SER A 473 -4.03 11.07 -16.95
CA SER A 473 -3.85 11.83 -15.71
C SER A 473 -4.15 10.98 -14.46
N LEU A 474 -5.26 10.23 -14.45
CA LEU A 474 -5.75 9.50 -13.27
C LEU A 474 -5.18 8.09 -13.16
N MET A 475 -4.84 7.49 -14.30
CA MET A 475 -4.25 6.17 -14.40
C MET A 475 -3.00 6.17 -15.30
N PRO A 476 -1.96 6.95 -14.96
CA PRO A 476 -0.72 6.97 -15.73
C PRO A 476 -0.17 5.55 -15.88
N SER A 477 0.18 5.17 -17.11
CA SER A 477 0.66 3.83 -17.45
C SER A 477 -0.33 2.69 -17.09
N GLY A 478 -1.63 2.98 -17.01
CA GLY A 478 -2.67 1.99 -16.74
C GLY A 478 -2.77 1.57 -15.27
N THR A 479 -2.15 2.28 -14.34
CA THR A 479 -2.25 2.04 -12.89
C THR A 479 -2.60 3.32 -12.15
N LEU A 480 -3.02 3.23 -10.89
CA LEU A 480 -3.45 4.40 -10.11
C LEU A 480 -2.38 5.49 -10.05
N GLN A 481 -2.80 6.74 -10.22
CA GLN A 481 -1.94 7.91 -10.10
C GLN A 481 -1.13 7.91 -8.80
N GLU A 482 -1.77 7.61 -7.65
CA GLU A 482 -1.09 7.61 -6.35
C GLU A 482 0.04 6.57 -6.20
N ARG A 483 0.16 5.60 -7.12
CA ARG A 483 1.26 4.63 -7.17
C ARG A 483 2.42 5.07 -8.07
N ILE A 484 2.23 6.12 -8.86
CA ILE A 484 3.17 6.58 -9.87
C ILE A 484 3.66 7.98 -9.55
N TRP A 485 2.73 8.88 -9.18
CA TRP A 485 3.06 10.23 -8.78
C TRP A 485 3.74 10.22 -7.42
N THR A 486 4.68 11.15 -7.27
CA THR A 486 5.36 11.47 -6.01
C THR A 486 5.08 12.92 -5.63
N HIS A 487 5.62 13.37 -4.50
CA HIS A 487 5.54 14.77 -4.12
C HIS A 487 6.19 15.73 -5.15
N PHE A 488 7.11 15.24 -6.00
CA PHE A 488 7.68 16.03 -7.10
C PHE A 488 6.66 16.34 -8.19
N ASP A 489 5.78 15.39 -8.52
CA ASP A 489 4.71 15.63 -9.50
C ASP A 489 3.74 16.69 -8.95
N LEU A 490 3.40 16.64 -7.66
CA LEU A 490 2.60 17.68 -7.02
C LEU A 490 3.29 19.05 -7.07
N ALA A 491 4.58 19.11 -6.73
CA ALA A 491 5.37 20.34 -6.76
C ALA A 491 5.40 20.95 -8.17
N GLU A 492 5.50 20.14 -9.22
CA GLU A 492 5.43 20.61 -10.60
C GLU A 492 4.07 21.25 -10.94
N TYR A 493 2.96 20.67 -10.49
CA TYR A 493 1.62 21.13 -10.86
C TYR A 493 1.08 22.28 -9.99
N ALA A 494 1.48 22.34 -8.71
CA ALA A 494 0.89 23.26 -7.73
C ALA A 494 1.91 24.07 -6.92
N GLY A 495 3.22 23.88 -7.12
CA GLY A 495 4.27 24.65 -6.45
C GLY A 495 4.69 24.07 -5.09
N ASP A 496 5.45 24.85 -4.32
CA ASP A 496 6.21 24.31 -3.18
C ASP A 496 5.37 23.77 -2.01
N ASP A 497 4.17 24.30 -1.79
CA ASP A 497 3.23 23.83 -0.74
C ASP A 497 2.21 22.81 -1.28
N ALA A 498 2.43 22.26 -2.48
CA ALA A 498 1.48 21.36 -3.12
C ALA A 498 1.18 20.11 -2.30
N LEU A 499 2.17 19.58 -1.58
CA LEU A 499 1.93 18.45 -0.68
C LEU A 499 1.04 18.86 0.50
N GLY A 500 1.28 20.03 1.11
CA GLY A 500 0.45 20.55 2.20
C GLY A 500 -1.00 20.79 1.76
N GLU A 501 -1.21 21.38 0.57
CA GLU A 501 -2.54 21.54 -0.03
C GLU A 501 -3.22 20.20 -0.31
N TYR A 502 -2.47 19.23 -0.85
CA TYR A 502 -2.96 17.88 -1.07
C TYR A 502 -3.44 17.21 0.22
N LEU A 503 -2.68 17.32 1.31
CA LEU A 503 -3.02 16.74 2.61
C LEU A 503 -4.23 17.44 3.25
N LYS A 504 -4.28 18.79 3.22
CA LYS A 504 -5.41 19.57 3.73
C LYS A 504 -6.71 19.21 3.01
N ALA A 505 -6.67 19.15 1.68
CA ALA A 505 -7.80 18.73 0.87
C ALA A 505 -8.25 17.32 1.26
N PHE A 506 -7.29 16.39 1.36
CA PHE A 506 -7.55 15.00 1.71
C PHE A 506 -8.24 14.82 3.07
N SER A 507 -7.84 15.57 4.09
CA SER A 507 -8.46 15.49 5.42
C SER A 507 -9.83 16.19 5.51
N SER A 508 -10.04 17.29 4.78
CA SER A 508 -11.23 18.15 4.90
C SER A 508 -12.54 17.52 4.42
N THR A 509 -12.46 16.50 3.58
CA THR A 509 -13.59 15.85 2.92
C THR A 509 -13.91 14.47 3.50
N GLN A 510 -13.17 14.05 4.51
CA GLN A 510 -13.44 12.79 5.19
C GLN A 510 -14.63 13.00 6.11
N ASN A 511 -15.80 12.54 5.66
CA ASN A 511 -16.87 12.18 6.60
C ASN A 511 -16.35 11.02 7.46
N TRP A 512 -16.84 10.87 8.71
CA TRP A 512 -16.52 9.74 9.61
C TRP A 512 -17.76 8.91 10.00
N ASP A 513 -17.83 7.64 9.59
CA ASP A 513 -18.85 6.68 10.01
C ASP A 513 -18.23 5.73 11.03
N GLN A 514 -19.05 5.32 11.99
CA GLN A 514 -18.61 4.52 13.13
C GLN A 514 -18.23 3.08 12.70
N ALA A 515 -18.54 2.64 11.47
CA ALA A 515 -18.26 1.28 11.04
C ALA A 515 -16.78 1.05 10.73
N GLY A 516 -15.97 2.11 10.60
CA GLY A 516 -14.58 1.98 10.17
C GLY A 516 -14.46 1.42 8.75
N TRP A 517 -15.56 1.29 8.01
CA TRP A 517 -15.60 0.75 6.67
C TRP A 517 -16.62 1.55 5.86
N TRP A 518 -16.13 2.20 4.81
CA TRP A 518 -16.92 3.15 4.04
C TRP A 518 -17.62 2.53 2.84
N GLU A 519 -18.94 2.69 2.78
CA GLU A 519 -19.67 2.92 1.54
C GLU A 519 -19.84 4.45 1.37
N PHE A 520 -19.55 4.99 0.19
CA PHE A 520 -19.90 6.38 -0.13
C PHE A 520 -21.12 6.40 -1.07
N ARG A 521 -22.02 7.35 -0.80
CA ARG A 521 -23.06 7.82 -1.73
C ARG A 521 -22.55 9.02 -2.52
#